data_AF-A0A938HRB8-F1
#
_entry.id   AF-A0A938HRB8-F1
#
_cell.length_a   1.000
_cell.length_b   1.000
_cell.length_c   1.000
_cell.angle_alpha   90.00
_cell.angle_beta   90.00
_cell.angle_gamma   90.00
#
_symmetry.space_group_name_H-M   'P 1'
#
loop_
_entity.id
_entity.type
_entity.pdbx_description
1 polymer ?
#
loop_
_entity_poly.entity_id
_entity_poly.type
_entity_poly.pdbx_seq_one_letter_code
_entity_poly.pdbx_strand_id
1 'polypeptide(L)'
;DLTLDGLDNPVLTGTTFSADFPTTSGAYDTSPNGEEDAFVAKLSSSGTTLLWSTFLGGGSQENFSAIDLTTSGEIVVAGETSSSDFPTTAGAYDPYSWGRAIFVSKLSASGSTLVWSTFIEGSGSDDIPDVAVAPSGDVVVVGETESTDFPVTPGAFDSSYNGGRDFFVSRLSSSGSDLLWSSFLGGAGGEVEPALALRPSGQAIILGSSSSADFPTTSGAFDPTHNGGSYDAAVAEIRIGRRLLVNPDGSGDWPNIQAAIDSSLGGDVIELADGIYTGPGNRDLDYRGKAITVRSQSGDPERCVLWCRAHAGDVHRALLFHSGEGPESRLEGIGILEGYMWDGGAIACSEVPCSPSITNCILINNYSSDDGGGIHCSEGSSPTLTDCVITGNRANDKGGGVHIVSGSPTFLRCTITDNQAIVSNGGGVYMQQDCAPTLTDCVISGNSAGDKAGGVYCRDSSPATLLRCTITDNLAPGWGGGLLCYNLSDPTVTGCTFSGNSGSDAGGISATLNSFVTVENTIIAFSAGGAAVYCDGTGAVDLACCDLYGNAGGDYVGCVADEFEVDGNLRDDPMFCDAGGADFHLRSCSPCLSAEGCGLIGALDRG
;
A
#
# COMPACT_ATOMS: atom_id res chain seq x y z
N ASP A 1 -5.55 0.03 -33.42
CA ASP A 1 -4.84 0.57 -32.25
C ASP A 1 -3.32 0.66 -32.50
N LEU A 2 -2.54 1.31 -31.63
CA LEU A 2 -1.09 1.52 -31.75
C LEU A 2 -0.41 1.57 -30.38
N THR A 3 0.76 0.93 -30.27
CA THR A 3 1.70 1.04 -29.14
C THR A 3 3.15 1.23 -29.62
N LEU A 4 4.08 1.45 -28.70
CA LEU A 4 5.52 1.63 -28.99
C LEU A 4 6.34 0.49 -28.37
N ASP A 5 7.31 -0.05 -29.13
CA ASP A 5 8.29 -0.98 -28.56
C ASP A 5 9.39 -0.25 -27.74
N GLY A 6 10.29 -1.01 -27.10
CA GLY A 6 11.41 -0.47 -26.33
C GLY A 6 12.47 0.30 -27.13
N LEU A 7 12.30 0.48 -28.44
CA LEU A 7 13.14 1.27 -29.33
C LEU A 7 12.36 2.43 -29.99
N ASP A 8 11.19 2.78 -29.43
CA ASP A 8 10.25 3.78 -29.94
C ASP A 8 9.72 3.48 -31.37
N ASN A 9 9.75 2.22 -31.80
CA ASN A 9 9.15 1.81 -33.07
C ASN A 9 7.63 1.65 -32.89
N PRO A 10 6.80 2.29 -33.73
CA PRO A 10 5.36 2.08 -33.76
C PRO A 10 5.00 0.63 -34.12
N VAL A 11 4.19 -0.03 -33.29
CA VAL A 11 3.56 -1.32 -33.58
C VAL A 11 2.04 -1.12 -33.56
N LEU A 12 1.40 -1.31 -34.70
CA LEU A 12 -0.01 -1.01 -34.88
C LEU A 12 -0.81 -2.22 -35.37
N THR A 13 -2.09 -2.19 -35.06
CA THR A 13 -3.09 -3.10 -35.60
C THR A 13 -4.28 -2.34 -36.15
N GLY A 14 -4.98 -2.97 -37.08
CA GLY A 14 -6.26 -2.53 -37.62
C GLY A 14 -6.83 -3.64 -38.47
N THR A 15 -7.87 -3.33 -39.24
CA THR A 15 -8.48 -4.25 -40.21
C THR A 15 -8.34 -3.69 -41.62
N THR A 16 -8.39 -4.57 -42.62
CA THR A 16 -8.24 -4.17 -44.02
C THR A 16 -9.00 -5.08 -44.98
N PHE A 17 -9.68 -4.46 -45.95
CA PHE A 17 -10.29 -5.13 -47.11
C PHE A 17 -9.33 -5.23 -48.30
N SER A 18 -8.14 -4.64 -48.21
CA SER A 18 -7.20 -4.51 -49.33
C SER A 18 -6.41 -5.80 -49.56
N ALA A 19 -6.65 -6.44 -50.70
CA ALA A 19 -5.86 -7.59 -51.15
C ALA A 19 -4.38 -7.26 -51.47
N ASP A 20 -4.05 -5.97 -51.61
CA ASP A 20 -2.70 -5.45 -51.82
C ASP A 20 -2.11 -4.75 -50.59
N PHE A 21 -2.69 -4.98 -49.40
CA PHE A 21 -2.14 -4.47 -48.15
C PHE A 21 -0.67 -4.95 -47.97
N PRO A 22 0.26 -4.06 -47.58
CA PRO A 22 1.67 -4.38 -47.60
C PRO A 22 2.01 -5.39 -46.49
N THR A 23 2.49 -6.58 -46.88
CA THR A 23 3.11 -7.56 -45.98
C THR A 23 4.60 -7.71 -46.28
N THR A 24 5.35 -8.35 -45.38
CA THR A 24 6.80 -8.55 -45.52
C THR A 24 7.16 -10.02 -45.62
N SER A 25 8.22 -10.33 -46.38
CA SER A 25 8.75 -11.70 -46.48
C SER A 25 9.09 -12.26 -45.09
N GLY A 26 8.58 -13.45 -44.77
CA GLY A 26 8.79 -14.10 -43.47
C GLY A 26 7.81 -13.68 -42.37
N ALA A 27 6.81 -12.86 -42.68
CA ALA A 27 5.66 -12.63 -41.82
C ALA A 27 4.84 -13.92 -41.61
N TYR A 28 4.07 -13.96 -40.52
CA TYR A 28 3.23 -15.10 -40.15
C TYR A 28 2.24 -15.46 -41.28
N ASP A 29 1.54 -14.44 -41.78
CA ASP A 29 0.68 -14.54 -42.95
C ASP A 29 0.91 -13.37 -43.91
N THR A 30 0.99 -13.69 -45.19
CA THR A 30 1.27 -12.74 -46.27
C THR A 30 0.13 -12.65 -47.28
N SER A 31 -0.98 -13.37 -47.06
CA SER A 31 -2.17 -13.36 -47.92
C SER A 31 -3.42 -13.05 -47.09
N PRO A 32 -4.37 -12.28 -47.62
CA PRO A 32 -5.68 -12.14 -46.97
C PRO A 32 -6.43 -13.47 -47.05
N ASN A 33 -7.11 -13.85 -45.98
CA ASN A 33 -7.86 -15.11 -45.86
C ASN A 33 -9.37 -14.91 -46.02
N GLY A 34 -9.89 -13.69 -45.84
CA GLY A 34 -11.31 -13.39 -45.91
C GLY A 34 -11.65 -12.08 -46.63
N GLU A 35 -12.82 -11.52 -46.29
CA GLU A 35 -13.27 -10.22 -46.80
C GLU A 35 -12.57 -9.06 -46.10
N GLU A 36 -12.34 -9.20 -44.79
CA GLU A 36 -11.69 -8.22 -43.94
C GLU A 36 -10.86 -8.97 -42.89
N ASP A 37 -9.54 -8.82 -42.96
CA ASP A 37 -8.62 -9.45 -42.01
C ASP A 37 -8.06 -8.38 -41.06
N ALA A 38 -7.74 -8.77 -39.82
CA ALA A 38 -6.88 -7.96 -38.99
C ALA A 38 -5.45 -8.00 -39.55
N PHE A 39 -4.70 -6.92 -39.32
CA PHE A 39 -3.28 -6.86 -39.61
C PHE A 39 -2.49 -6.41 -38.39
N VAL A 40 -1.20 -6.75 -38.39
CA VAL A 40 -0.23 -6.20 -37.44
C VAL A 40 0.98 -5.72 -38.22
N ALA A 41 1.39 -4.48 -37.98
CA ALA A 41 2.51 -3.86 -38.68
C ALA A 41 3.43 -3.13 -37.70
N LYS A 42 4.73 -3.17 -37.99
CA LYS A 42 5.76 -2.45 -37.26
C LYS A 42 6.50 -1.49 -38.17
N LEU A 43 6.58 -0.24 -37.80
CA LEU A 43 7.30 0.81 -38.51
C LEU A 43 8.62 1.13 -37.80
N SER A 44 9.58 1.74 -38.50
CA SER A 44 10.73 2.37 -37.85
C SER A 44 10.26 3.51 -36.94
N SER A 45 11.04 3.87 -35.92
CA SER A 45 10.74 5.00 -35.03
C SER A 45 10.52 6.34 -35.73
N SER A 46 11.08 6.51 -36.93
CA SER A 46 10.82 7.67 -37.82
C SER A 46 9.48 7.60 -38.57
N GLY A 47 8.78 6.46 -38.56
CA GLY A 47 7.59 6.19 -39.36
C GLY A 47 7.84 6.00 -40.87
N THR A 48 9.09 5.99 -41.32
CA THR A 48 9.44 6.03 -42.76
C THR A 48 9.68 4.67 -43.39
N THR A 49 9.74 3.60 -42.61
CA THR A 49 10.05 2.25 -43.10
C THR A 49 9.14 1.22 -42.44
N LEU A 50 8.47 0.40 -43.25
CA LEU A 50 7.78 -0.79 -42.79
C LEU A 50 8.81 -1.86 -42.45
N LEU A 51 9.00 -2.14 -41.16
CA LEU A 51 9.95 -3.14 -40.69
C LEU A 51 9.41 -4.55 -40.92
N TRP A 52 8.15 -4.79 -40.55
CA TRP A 52 7.40 -6.00 -40.91
C TRP A 52 5.89 -5.74 -40.86
N SER A 53 5.12 -6.60 -41.55
CA SER A 53 3.66 -6.59 -41.54
C SER A 53 3.10 -7.96 -41.90
N THR A 54 2.04 -8.37 -41.20
CA THR A 54 1.35 -9.66 -41.33
C THR A 54 -0.17 -9.48 -41.30
N PHE A 55 -0.88 -10.40 -41.94
CA PHE A 55 -2.31 -10.62 -41.67
C PHE A 55 -2.52 -11.51 -40.43
N LEU A 56 -3.71 -11.42 -39.86
CA LEU A 56 -4.24 -12.30 -38.81
C LEU A 56 -5.76 -12.37 -39.00
N GLY A 57 -6.26 -13.50 -39.48
CA GLY A 57 -7.67 -13.61 -39.82
C GLY A 57 -8.05 -14.98 -40.39
N GLY A 58 -9.36 -15.20 -40.53
CA GLY A 58 -9.93 -16.42 -41.11
C GLY A 58 -10.67 -16.13 -42.42
N GLY A 59 -11.61 -16.99 -42.80
CA GLY A 59 -12.35 -16.88 -44.06
C GLY A 59 -13.46 -15.83 -44.09
N SER A 60 -13.78 -15.18 -42.97
CA SER A 60 -14.89 -14.21 -42.82
C SER A 60 -14.37 -12.82 -42.46
N GLN A 61 -15.02 -12.11 -41.55
CA GLN A 61 -14.68 -10.72 -41.18
C GLN A 61 -14.09 -10.68 -39.77
N GLU A 62 -12.98 -9.98 -39.63
CA GLU A 62 -12.40 -9.54 -38.37
C GLU A 62 -12.66 -8.05 -38.16
N ASN A 63 -12.98 -7.65 -36.93
CA ASN A 63 -13.29 -6.27 -36.57
C ASN A 63 -12.58 -5.86 -35.27
N PHE A 64 -12.51 -4.56 -35.01
CA PHE A 64 -12.02 -3.93 -33.77
C PHE A 64 -10.75 -4.57 -33.19
N SER A 65 -9.56 -4.04 -33.49
CA SER A 65 -8.32 -4.58 -32.93
C SER A 65 -7.60 -3.63 -31.98
N ALA A 66 -7.31 -4.14 -30.78
CA ALA A 66 -6.48 -3.54 -29.74
C ALA A 66 -5.11 -4.24 -29.67
N ILE A 67 -4.07 -3.52 -29.25
CA ILE A 67 -2.70 -4.04 -29.26
C ILE A 67 -1.88 -3.59 -28.06
N ASP A 68 -1.16 -4.53 -27.46
CA ASP A 68 -0.14 -4.22 -26.46
C ASP A 68 1.06 -5.18 -26.55
N LEU A 69 2.16 -4.85 -25.88
CA LEU A 69 3.42 -5.58 -25.96
C LEU A 69 3.83 -6.18 -24.62
N THR A 70 4.41 -7.39 -24.67
CA THR A 70 5.17 -7.89 -23.53
C THR A 70 6.47 -7.11 -23.35
N THR A 71 7.12 -7.26 -22.19
CA THR A 71 8.47 -6.69 -21.93
C THR A 71 9.55 -7.28 -22.84
N SER A 72 9.34 -8.47 -23.41
CA SER A 72 10.16 -9.10 -24.45
C SER A 72 9.88 -8.56 -25.87
N GLY A 73 8.86 -7.70 -26.04
CA GLY A 73 8.43 -7.13 -27.31
C GLY A 73 7.57 -8.06 -28.16
N GLU A 74 7.04 -9.15 -27.59
CA GLU A 74 6.03 -9.99 -28.23
C GLU A 74 4.70 -9.22 -28.28
N ILE A 75 3.93 -9.43 -29.35
CA ILE A 75 2.75 -8.62 -29.64
C ILE A 75 1.51 -9.39 -29.21
N VAL A 76 0.66 -8.76 -28.42
CA VAL A 76 -0.67 -9.28 -28.07
C VAL A 76 -1.71 -8.44 -28.78
N VAL A 77 -2.60 -9.11 -29.52
CA VAL A 77 -3.72 -8.49 -30.22
C VAL A 77 -5.00 -9.13 -29.72
N ALA A 78 -5.96 -8.31 -29.35
CA ALA A 78 -7.33 -8.74 -29.14
C ALA A 78 -8.22 -8.11 -30.21
N GLY A 79 -9.19 -8.88 -30.70
CA GLY A 79 -10.16 -8.38 -31.64
C GLY A 79 -11.36 -9.29 -31.79
N GLU A 80 -12.27 -8.93 -32.68
CA GLU A 80 -13.44 -9.74 -32.97
C GLU A 80 -13.25 -10.54 -34.26
N THR A 81 -13.79 -11.75 -34.30
CA THR A 81 -13.86 -12.55 -35.51
C THR A 81 -15.24 -13.15 -35.69
N SER A 82 -15.72 -13.16 -36.94
CA SER A 82 -16.87 -13.97 -37.38
C SER A 82 -16.43 -15.25 -38.09
N SER A 83 -15.12 -15.53 -38.12
CA SER A 83 -14.51 -16.64 -38.84
C SER A 83 -14.48 -17.89 -37.97
N SER A 84 -15.20 -18.93 -38.38
CA SER A 84 -15.16 -20.25 -37.72
C SER A 84 -13.81 -20.97 -37.88
N ASP A 85 -12.96 -20.48 -38.77
CA ASP A 85 -11.62 -20.98 -39.09
C ASP A 85 -10.51 -19.98 -38.69
N PHE A 86 -10.83 -19.00 -37.83
CA PHE A 86 -9.82 -18.10 -37.27
C PHE A 86 -8.67 -18.89 -36.61
N PRO A 87 -7.40 -18.51 -36.83
CA PRO A 87 -6.27 -19.32 -36.39
C PRO A 87 -6.19 -19.42 -34.86
N THR A 88 -6.23 -20.64 -34.32
CA THR A 88 -5.95 -20.96 -32.91
C THR A 88 -4.74 -21.89 -32.77
N THR A 89 -4.28 -22.09 -31.53
CA THR A 89 -3.12 -22.95 -31.24
C THR A 89 -3.45 -24.09 -30.29
N ALA A 90 -2.72 -25.20 -30.41
CA ALA A 90 -2.89 -26.33 -29.49
C ALA A 90 -2.56 -25.92 -28.04
N GLY A 91 -3.45 -26.24 -27.10
CA GLY A 91 -3.29 -25.88 -25.68
C GLY A 91 -3.75 -24.46 -25.33
N ALA A 92 -4.40 -23.76 -26.26
CA ALA A 92 -5.14 -22.53 -25.96
C ALA A 92 -6.28 -22.78 -24.96
N TYR A 93 -6.65 -21.72 -24.23
CA TYR A 93 -7.75 -21.75 -23.25
C TYR A 93 -9.07 -22.20 -23.89
N ASP A 94 -9.47 -21.57 -25.00
CA ASP A 94 -10.57 -21.99 -25.86
C ASP A 94 -10.15 -21.99 -27.33
N PRO A 95 -10.08 -23.16 -27.99
CA PRO A 95 -9.69 -23.26 -29.39
C PRO A 95 -10.87 -23.20 -30.38
N TYR A 96 -12.12 -23.08 -29.93
CA TYR A 96 -13.31 -23.13 -30.79
C TYR A 96 -14.23 -21.91 -30.61
N SER A 97 -14.54 -21.22 -31.71
CA SER A 97 -15.54 -20.17 -31.73
C SER A 97 -16.94 -20.68 -32.11
N TRP A 98 -17.97 -20.10 -31.52
CA TRP A 98 -19.37 -20.51 -31.70
C TRP A 98 -20.21 -19.47 -32.44
N GLY A 99 -19.60 -18.34 -32.83
CA GLY A 99 -20.25 -17.23 -33.51
C GLY A 99 -19.29 -16.06 -33.72
N ARG A 100 -19.78 -14.84 -33.47
CA ARG A 100 -18.93 -13.65 -33.39
C ARG A 100 -18.23 -13.69 -32.03
N ALA A 101 -16.91 -13.85 -32.05
CA ALA A 101 -16.10 -14.15 -30.88
C ALA A 101 -14.99 -13.12 -30.69
N ILE A 102 -14.56 -12.92 -29.44
CA ILE A 102 -13.33 -12.20 -29.15
C ILE A 102 -12.16 -13.17 -29.22
N PHE A 103 -11.23 -12.92 -30.14
CA PHE A 103 -9.95 -13.60 -30.19
C PHE A 103 -8.90 -12.84 -29.39
N VAL A 104 -7.94 -13.58 -28.84
CA VAL A 104 -6.72 -13.04 -28.26
C VAL A 104 -5.55 -13.83 -28.82
N SER A 105 -4.63 -13.15 -29.47
CA SER A 105 -3.49 -13.74 -30.18
C SER A 105 -2.18 -13.13 -29.73
N LYS A 106 -1.16 -13.96 -29.51
CA LYS A 106 0.21 -13.53 -29.28
C LYS A 106 1.10 -13.87 -30.47
N LEU A 107 1.75 -12.88 -31.05
CA LEU A 107 2.74 -13.00 -32.12
C LEU A 107 4.17 -12.81 -31.57
N SER A 108 5.14 -13.45 -32.20
CA SER A 108 6.56 -13.19 -31.92
C SER A 108 6.91 -11.73 -32.22
N ALA A 109 7.93 -11.16 -31.56
CA ALA A 109 8.38 -9.78 -31.77
C ALA A 109 8.74 -9.41 -33.22
N SER A 110 9.01 -10.43 -34.06
CA SER A 110 9.29 -10.34 -35.49
C SER A 110 8.05 -10.41 -36.39
N GLY A 111 6.85 -10.66 -35.83
CA GLY A 111 5.61 -10.88 -36.57
C GLY A 111 5.59 -12.15 -37.42
N SER A 112 6.52 -13.09 -37.19
CA SER A 112 6.73 -14.26 -38.05
C SER A 112 6.05 -15.54 -37.55
N THR A 113 5.50 -15.53 -36.34
CA THR A 113 4.97 -16.73 -35.69
C THR A 113 3.82 -16.36 -34.77
N LEU A 114 2.68 -17.06 -34.91
CA LEU A 114 1.62 -17.09 -33.92
C LEU A 114 2.05 -18.00 -32.76
N VAL A 115 2.43 -17.39 -31.64
CA VAL A 115 2.93 -18.05 -30.44
C VAL A 115 1.79 -18.80 -29.77
N TRP A 116 0.66 -18.13 -29.58
CA TRP A 116 -0.60 -18.73 -29.17
C TRP A 116 -1.79 -17.90 -29.65
N SER A 117 -2.96 -18.51 -29.75
CA SER A 117 -4.24 -17.84 -30.03
C SER A 117 -5.41 -18.62 -29.43
N THR A 118 -6.33 -17.89 -28.81
CA THR A 118 -7.49 -18.40 -28.06
C THR A 118 -8.71 -17.50 -28.28
N PHE A 119 -9.89 -17.99 -27.89
CA PHE A 119 -11.09 -17.16 -27.72
C PHE A 119 -11.41 -16.88 -26.25
N ILE A 120 -12.15 -15.80 -26.01
CA ILE A 120 -12.88 -15.51 -24.76
C ILE A 120 -14.29 -15.07 -25.16
N GLU A 121 -15.28 -15.94 -25.01
CA GLU A 121 -16.65 -15.68 -25.49
C GLU A 121 -17.69 -16.43 -24.65
N GLY A 122 -18.95 -16.01 -24.76
CA GLY A 122 -20.13 -16.77 -24.38
C GLY A 122 -21.07 -16.98 -25.56
N SER A 123 -22.34 -17.30 -25.31
CA SER A 123 -23.33 -17.62 -26.35
C SER A 123 -23.98 -16.39 -27.02
N GLY A 124 -23.79 -15.20 -26.44
CA GLY A 124 -24.29 -13.91 -26.93
C GLY A 124 -23.30 -13.18 -27.85
N SER A 125 -23.50 -11.88 -28.10
CA SER A 125 -22.50 -11.04 -28.77
C SER A 125 -21.49 -10.56 -27.73
N ASP A 126 -20.21 -10.73 -28.04
CA ASP A 126 -19.09 -10.21 -27.25
C ASP A 126 -18.24 -9.32 -28.16
N ASP A 127 -18.15 -8.03 -27.82
CA ASP A 127 -17.74 -6.97 -28.74
C ASP A 127 -16.72 -6.00 -28.08
N ILE A 128 -16.04 -5.21 -28.92
CA ILE A 128 -15.19 -4.04 -28.58
C ILE A 128 -14.11 -4.39 -27.52
N PRO A 129 -13.19 -5.31 -27.83
CA PRO A 129 -12.13 -5.66 -26.90
C PRO A 129 -11.07 -4.56 -26.82
N ASP A 130 -10.57 -4.33 -25.61
CA ASP A 130 -9.29 -3.64 -25.37
C ASP A 130 -8.36 -4.57 -24.58
N VAL A 131 -7.05 -4.43 -24.78
CA VAL A 131 -6.05 -5.36 -24.26
C VAL A 131 -4.87 -4.64 -23.65
N ALA A 132 -4.40 -5.16 -22.52
CA ALA A 132 -3.16 -4.71 -21.91
C ALA A 132 -2.38 -5.90 -21.34
N VAL A 133 -1.06 -5.79 -21.37
CA VAL A 133 -0.15 -6.85 -20.97
C VAL A 133 0.54 -6.46 -19.67
N ALA A 134 0.36 -7.28 -18.64
CA ALA A 134 1.06 -7.08 -17.37
C ALA A 134 2.57 -7.32 -17.54
N PRO A 135 3.44 -6.77 -16.66
CA PRO A 135 4.88 -7.06 -16.69
C PRO A 135 5.24 -8.56 -16.61
N SER A 136 4.34 -9.38 -16.08
CA SER A 136 4.44 -10.84 -16.06
C SER A 136 4.27 -11.52 -17.42
N GLY A 137 3.73 -10.80 -18.40
CA GLY A 137 3.30 -11.31 -19.70
C GLY A 137 1.87 -11.84 -19.73
N ASP A 138 1.15 -11.82 -18.60
CA ASP A 138 -0.28 -12.13 -18.54
C ASP A 138 -1.08 -11.05 -19.28
N VAL A 139 -2.18 -11.47 -19.87
CA VAL A 139 -2.97 -10.62 -20.76
C VAL A 139 -4.29 -10.28 -20.08
N VAL A 140 -4.62 -9.00 -20.05
CA VAL A 140 -5.88 -8.50 -19.51
C VAL A 140 -6.70 -8.00 -20.66
N VAL A 141 -7.91 -8.52 -20.78
CA VAL A 141 -8.86 -8.17 -21.83
C VAL A 141 -10.09 -7.61 -21.16
N VAL A 142 -10.54 -6.47 -21.64
CA VAL A 142 -11.88 -5.95 -21.35
C VAL A 142 -12.67 -5.93 -22.63
N GLY A 143 -13.99 -5.98 -22.52
CA GLY A 143 -14.90 -5.85 -23.65
C GLY A 143 -16.34 -5.83 -23.17
N GLU A 144 -17.28 -5.82 -24.09
CA GLU A 144 -18.70 -5.90 -23.81
C GLU A 144 -19.20 -7.33 -23.98
N THR A 145 -20.18 -7.74 -23.17
CA THR A 145 -20.82 -9.04 -23.32
C THR A 145 -22.34 -8.95 -23.13
N GLU A 146 -23.09 -9.63 -24.00
CA GLU A 146 -24.52 -9.93 -23.84
C GLU A 146 -24.74 -11.40 -23.40
N SER A 147 -23.67 -12.09 -22.99
CA SER A 147 -23.65 -13.53 -22.76
C SER A 147 -23.94 -13.87 -21.30
N THR A 148 -25.09 -14.50 -21.03
CA THR A 148 -25.42 -15.02 -19.69
C THR A 148 -24.51 -16.15 -19.22
N ASP A 149 -23.78 -16.76 -20.14
CA ASP A 149 -22.82 -17.85 -19.94
C ASP A 149 -21.37 -17.42 -20.22
N PHE A 150 -21.08 -16.11 -20.20
CA PHE A 150 -19.72 -15.62 -20.31
C PHE A 150 -18.82 -16.25 -19.22
N PRO A 151 -17.57 -16.65 -19.54
CA PRO A 151 -16.70 -17.30 -18.57
C PRO A 151 -16.41 -16.41 -17.35
N VAL A 152 -16.75 -16.89 -16.16
CA VAL A 152 -16.39 -16.27 -14.88
C VAL A 152 -15.62 -17.25 -14.00
N THR A 153 -14.71 -16.74 -13.17
CA THR A 153 -13.87 -17.56 -12.29
C THR A 153 -14.34 -17.49 -10.83
N PRO A 154 -14.04 -18.49 -9.99
CA PRO A 154 -14.24 -18.38 -8.55
C PRO A 154 -13.55 -17.12 -7.98
N GLY A 155 -14.27 -16.32 -7.20
CA GLY A 155 -13.75 -15.04 -6.69
C GLY A 155 -13.83 -13.87 -7.67
N ALA A 156 -14.62 -14.00 -8.74
CA ALA A 156 -15.08 -12.87 -9.56
C ALA A 156 -15.72 -11.78 -8.70
N PHE A 157 -15.62 -10.53 -9.16
CA PHE A 157 -16.32 -9.40 -8.54
C PHE A 157 -17.84 -9.56 -8.70
N ASP A 158 -18.26 -9.93 -9.91
CA ASP A 158 -19.61 -10.28 -10.27
C ASP A 158 -19.59 -11.55 -11.15
N SER A 159 -20.47 -12.48 -10.80
CA SER A 159 -20.62 -13.78 -11.45
C SER A 159 -21.90 -13.89 -12.28
N SER A 160 -22.68 -12.82 -12.39
CA SER A 160 -23.94 -12.77 -13.13
C SER A 160 -23.99 -11.62 -14.12
N TYR A 161 -24.64 -11.89 -15.25
CA TYR A 161 -25.08 -10.88 -16.20
C TYR A 161 -26.31 -10.14 -15.66
N ASN A 162 -26.25 -8.81 -15.58
CA ASN A 162 -27.18 -8.02 -14.78
C ASN A 162 -28.29 -7.32 -15.57
N GLY A 163 -28.28 -7.35 -16.91
CA GLY A 163 -29.40 -6.79 -17.67
C GLY A 163 -29.08 -6.46 -19.12
N GLY A 164 -28.63 -5.24 -19.38
CA GLY A 164 -28.10 -4.85 -20.68
C GLY A 164 -26.66 -5.36 -20.86
N ARG A 165 -25.93 -4.87 -21.86
CA ARG A 165 -24.51 -5.21 -22.00
C ARG A 165 -23.76 -4.86 -20.73
N ASP A 166 -22.97 -5.80 -20.21
CA ASP A 166 -22.04 -5.53 -19.13
C ASP A 166 -20.62 -5.46 -19.71
N PHE A 167 -19.72 -4.74 -19.05
CA PHE A 167 -18.30 -4.98 -19.30
C PHE A 167 -17.93 -6.37 -18.76
N PHE A 168 -17.07 -7.09 -19.47
CA PHE A 168 -16.29 -8.16 -18.85
C PHE A 168 -14.85 -7.70 -18.63
N VAL A 169 -14.20 -8.30 -17.64
CA VAL A 169 -12.78 -8.13 -17.39
C VAL A 169 -12.18 -9.50 -17.16
N SER A 170 -11.27 -9.91 -18.05
CA SER A 170 -10.64 -11.23 -18.08
C SER A 170 -9.12 -11.11 -18.00
N ARG A 171 -8.48 -12.01 -17.27
CA ARG A 171 -7.03 -12.15 -17.20
C ARG A 171 -6.63 -13.54 -17.68
N LEU A 172 -5.94 -13.64 -18.81
CA LEU A 172 -5.34 -14.85 -19.34
C LEU A 172 -3.90 -15.02 -18.86
N SER A 173 -3.48 -16.27 -18.70
CA SER A 173 -2.08 -16.60 -18.46
C SER A 173 -1.19 -16.16 -19.62
N SER A 174 0.08 -15.87 -19.33
CA SER A 174 1.05 -15.49 -20.36
C SER A 174 1.21 -16.50 -21.51
N SER A 175 0.87 -17.77 -21.29
CA SER A 175 0.83 -18.84 -22.31
C SER A 175 -0.48 -18.91 -23.11
N GLY A 176 -1.50 -18.14 -22.72
CA GLY A 176 -2.83 -18.18 -23.34
C GLY A 176 -3.62 -19.46 -23.07
N SER A 177 -3.19 -20.27 -22.09
CA SER A 177 -3.76 -21.58 -21.79
C SER A 177 -4.83 -21.58 -20.70
N ASP A 178 -4.85 -20.54 -19.86
CA ASP A 178 -5.68 -20.51 -18.66
C ASP A 178 -6.34 -19.15 -18.48
N LEU A 179 -7.63 -19.13 -18.15
CA LEU A 179 -8.34 -17.96 -17.64
C LEU A 179 -8.08 -17.86 -16.13
N LEU A 180 -7.17 -16.97 -15.74
CA LEU A 180 -6.71 -16.80 -14.36
C LEU A 180 -7.73 -16.07 -13.48
N TRP A 181 -8.47 -15.12 -14.06
CA TRP A 181 -9.55 -14.40 -13.40
C TRP A 181 -10.51 -13.86 -14.46
N SER A 182 -11.81 -13.90 -14.21
CA SER A 182 -12.81 -13.26 -15.06
C SER A 182 -14.07 -12.90 -14.29
N SER A 183 -14.64 -11.74 -14.61
CA SER A 183 -15.80 -11.16 -13.94
C SER A 183 -16.59 -10.25 -14.90
N PHE A 184 -17.88 -10.10 -14.61
CA PHE A 184 -18.65 -8.97 -15.12
C PHE A 184 -18.33 -7.69 -14.32
N LEU A 185 -18.61 -6.54 -14.94
CA LEU A 185 -18.61 -5.20 -14.34
C LEU A 185 -19.71 -4.37 -15.03
N GLY A 186 -20.84 -4.20 -14.35
CA GLY A 186 -21.99 -3.49 -14.91
C GLY A 186 -23.20 -3.55 -13.99
N GLY A 187 -24.30 -2.94 -14.44
CA GLY A 187 -25.56 -2.85 -13.72
C GLY A 187 -26.75 -3.36 -14.55
N ALA A 188 -27.96 -2.93 -14.23
CA ALA A 188 -29.16 -3.37 -14.95
C ALA A 188 -29.33 -2.72 -16.35
N GLY A 189 -28.62 -1.62 -16.60
CA GLY A 189 -28.55 -0.93 -17.89
C GLY A 189 -27.49 -1.55 -18.81
N GLY A 190 -27.06 -0.79 -19.80
CA GLY A 190 -25.94 -1.14 -20.69
C GLY A 190 -24.68 -0.32 -20.42
N GLU A 191 -23.55 -1.01 -20.43
CA GLU A 191 -22.18 -0.52 -20.38
C GLU A 191 -21.52 -0.69 -21.76
N VAL A 192 -20.94 0.39 -22.30
CA VAL A 192 -20.39 0.41 -23.66
C VAL A 192 -19.05 1.13 -23.77
N GLU A 193 -18.30 0.80 -24.81
CA GLU A 193 -17.02 1.36 -25.23
C GLU A 193 -15.93 1.29 -24.13
N PRO A 194 -15.62 0.09 -23.61
CA PRO A 194 -14.59 -0.05 -22.59
C PRO A 194 -13.21 0.29 -23.15
N ALA A 195 -12.42 0.95 -22.32
CA ALA A 195 -11.00 1.18 -22.50
C ALA A 195 -10.24 0.72 -21.26
N LEU A 196 -9.04 0.20 -21.45
CA LEU A 196 -8.23 -0.43 -20.41
C LEU A 196 -6.89 0.29 -20.28
N ALA A 197 -6.50 0.53 -19.03
CA ALA A 197 -5.11 0.83 -18.70
C ALA A 197 -4.66 -0.06 -17.53
N LEU A 198 -3.48 -0.68 -17.66
CA LEU A 198 -2.86 -1.40 -16.56
C LEU A 198 -1.84 -0.52 -15.85
N ARG A 199 -1.96 -0.44 -14.53
CA ARG A 199 -0.88 0.08 -13.69
C ARG A 199 0.26 -0.95 -13.62
N PRO A 200 1.51 -0.52 -13.38
CA PRO A 200 2.61 -1.45 -13.08
C PRO A 200 2.33 -2.36 -11.87
N SER A 201 1.41 -1.96 -10.97
CA SER A 201 0.93 -2.75 -9.85
C SER A 201 0.02 -3.92 -10.23
N GLY A 202 -0.37 -4.06 -11.51
CA GLY A 202 -1.32 -5.08 -11.96
C GLY A 202 -2.79 -4.73 -11.71
N GLN A 203 -3.10 -3.47 -11.35
CA GLN A 203 -4.48 -2.97 -11.29
C GLN A 203 -4.96 -2.55 -12.68
N ALA A 204 -6.13 -3.03 -13.08
CA ALA A 204 -6.83 -2.64 -14.30
C ALA A 204 -7.71 -1.42 -14.01
N ILE A 205 -7.49 -0.33 -14.73
CA ILE A 205 -8.40 0.82 -14.78
C ILE A 205 -9.26 0.63 -16.03
N ILE A 206 -10.56 0.44 -15.81
CA ILE A 206 -11.55 0.37 -16.88
C ILE A 206 -12.27 1.71 -16.94
N LEU A 207 -12.34 2.28 -18.13
CA LEU A 207 -13.16 3.45 -18.46
C LEU A 207 -14.21 3.02 -19.49
N GLY A 208 -15.42 3.56 -19.42
CA GLY A 208 -16.40 3.44 -20.49
C GLY A 208 -17.62 4.30 -20.21
N SER A 209 -18.74 3.96 -20.85
CA SER A 209 -20.02 4.65 -20.66
C SER A 209 -21.05 3.70 -20.06
N SER A 210 -21.74 4.11 -18.99
CA SER A 210 -22.79 3.31 -18.33
C SER A 210 -24.13 4.04 -18.38
N SER A 211 -25.19 3.31 -18.72
CA SER A 211 -26.58 3.77 -18.60
C SER A 211 -27.25 3.23 -17.33
N SER A 212 -26.49 2.53 -16.48
CA SER A 212 -26.97 1.85 -15.29
C SER A 212 -27.04 2.79 -14.10
N ALA A 213 -28.24 2.93 -13.52
CA ALA A 213 -28.40 3.66 -12.27
C ALA A 213 -27.78 2.93 -11.06
N ASP A 214 -27.50 1.65 -11.23
CA ASP A 214 -26.93 0.71 -10.27
C ASP A 214 -25.54 0.22 -10.69
N PHE A 215 -24.82 0.99 -11.54
CA PHE A 215 -23.42 0.70 -11.83
C PHE A 215 -22.61 0.58 -10.52
N PRO A 216 -21.74 -0.44 -10.36
CA PRO A 216 -21.05 -0.65 -9.10
C PRO A 216 -20.09 0.49 -8.74
N THR A 217 -20.30 1.12 -7.58
CA THR A 217 -19.46 2.21 -7.07
C THR A 217 -18.94 1.92 -5.66
N THR A 218 -17.81 2.53 -5.30
CA THR A 218 -17.22 2.43 -3.96
C THR A 218 -17.48 3.70 -3.14
N SER A 219 -17.47 3.57 -1.81
CA SER A 219 -17.52 4.73 -0.93
C SER A 219 -16.32 5.66 -1.20
N GLY A 220 -16.59 6.92 -1.52
CA GLY A 220 -15.55 7.89 -1.88
C GLY A 220 -15.29 8.01 -3.38
N ALA A 221 -16.04 7.28 -4.23
CA ALA A 221 -16.09 7.57 -5.66
C ALA A 221 -16.43 9.05 -5.90
N PHE A 222 -15.81 9.66 -6.91
CA PHE A 222 -15.99 11.08 -7.23
C PHE A 222 -17.47 11.41 -7.50
N ASP A 223 -18.13 10.54 -8.26
CA ASP A 223 -19.57 10.56 -8.46
C ASP A 223 -20.12 9.14 -8.33
N PRO A 224 -20.87 8.83 -7.24
CA PRO A 224 -21.42 7.51 -7.03
C PRO A 224 -22.81 7.33 -7.69
N THR A 225 -23.31 8.31 -8.45
CA THR A 225 -24.69 8.31 -8.96
C THR A 225 -24.78 8.55 -10.46
N HIS A 226 -25.74 7.89 -11.11
CA HIS A 226 -26.14 8.22 -12.48
C HIS A 226 -26.99 9.50 -12.47
N ASN A 227 -26.49 10.58 -13.09
CA ASN A 227 -27.06 11.92 -13.04
C ASN A 227 -28.09 12.22 -14.14
N GLY A 228 -28.51 11.19 -14.88
CA GLY A 228 -29.50 11.27 -15.95
C GLY A 228 -28.90 11.51 -17.33
N GLY A 229 -29.72 11.43 -18.37
CA GLY A 229 -29.24 11.30 -19.75
C GLY A 229 -29.31 9.85 -20.22
N SER A 230 -28.65 9.54 -21.34
CA SER A 230 -28.62 8.17 -21.87
C SER A 230 -27.46 7.34 -21.32
N TYR A 231 -26.30 7.97 -21.05
CA TYR A 231 -25.09 7.35 -20.50
C TYR A 231 -24.29 8.38 -19.70
N ASP A 232 -23.67 7.95 -18.60
CA ASP A 232 -22.62 8.66 -17.87
C ASP A 232 -21.26 7.95 -18.04
N ALA A 233 -20.16 8.66 -17.79
CA ALA A 233 -18.84 8.04 -17.77
C ALA A 233 -18.70 7.13 -16.54
N ALA A 234 -18.27 5.89 -16.75
CA ALA A 234 -18.00 4.91 -15.71
C ALA A 234 -16.49 4.65 -15.62
N VAL A 235 -15.92 4.75 -14.41
CA VAL A 235 -14.52 4.45 -14.14
C VAL A 235 -14.43 3.46 -12.99
N ALA A 236 -13.79 2.32 -13.23
CA ALA A 236 -13.55 1.30 -12.23
C ALA A 236 -12.07 0.96 -12.13
N GLU A 237 -11.57 0.78 -10.91
CA GLU A 237 -10.26 0.18 -10.67
C GLU A 237 -10.47 -1.23 -10.12
N ILE A 238 -10.01 -2.24 -10.86
CA ILE A 238 -10.15 -3.65 -10.52
C ILE A 238 -8.78 -4.27 -10.25
N ARG A 239 -8.67 -4.95 -9.10
CA ARG A 239 -7.53 -5.83 -8.80
C ARG A 239 -7.78 -7.21 -9.41
N ILE A 240 -6.98 -7.54 -10.40
CA ILE A 240 -7.05 -8.80 -11.18
C ILE A 240 -6.01 -9.84 -10.70
N GLY A 241 -5.46 -9.65 -9.50
CA GLY A 241 -4.49 -10.56 -8.88
C GLY A 241 -5.07 -11.93 -8.58
N ARG A 242 -4.23 -12.96 -8.66
CA ARG A 242 -4.58 -14.29 -8.17
C ARG A 242 -4.69 -14.25 -6.65
N ARG A 243 -5.56 -15.08 -6.09
CA ARG A 243 -5.57 -15.36 -4.64
C ARG A 243 -4.82 -16.65 -4.40
N LEU A 244 -3.78 -16.60 -3.57
CA LEU A 244 -2.90 -17.74 -3.26
C LEU A 244 -3.08 -18.10 -1.79
N LEU A 245 -3.61 -19.27 -1.49
CA LEU A 245 -3.78 -19.72 -0.10
C LEU A 245 -2.48 -20.31 0.43
N VAL A 246 -2.07 -19.88 1.62
CA VAL A 246 -0.98 -20.51 2.38
C VAL A 246 -1.51 -20.92 3.74
N ASN A 247 -1.47 -22.23 4.03
CA ASN A 247 -1.81 -22.77 5.33
C ASN A 247 -0.55 -22.91 6.20
N PRO A 248 -0.62 -22.75 7.53
CA PRO A 248 0.53 -22.84 8.42
C PRO A 248 1.18 -24.24 8.46
N ASP A 249 0.43 -25.28 8.08
CA ASP A 249 0.92 -26.66 7.96
C ASP A 249 1.47 -27.01 6.58
N GLY A 250 1.51 -26.04 5.65
CA GLY A 250 1.98 -26.21 4.28
C GLY A 250 1.00 -26.91 3.33
N SER A 251 -0.27 -27.12 3.74
CA SER A 251 -1.31 -27.76 2.91
C SER A 251 -2.04 -26.80 1.95
N GLY A 252 -1.64 -25.53 1.90
CA GLY A 252 -2.19 -24.54 0.98
C GLY A 252 -1.72 -24.73 -0.47
N ASP A 253 -2.04 -23.77 -1.33
CA ASP A 253 -1.57 -23.73 -2.73
C ASP A 253 -0.04 -23.68 -2.80
N TRP A 254 0.59 -23.07 -1.78
CA TRP A 254 2.03 -22.99 -1.62
C TRP A 254 2.47 -23.54 -0.27
N PRO A 255 3.67 -24.15 -0.20
CA PRO A 255 4.15 -24.80 1.02
C PRO A 255 4.53 -23.81 2.14
N ASN A 256 4.77 -22.54 1.82
CA ASN A 256 5.08 -21.46 2.76
C ASN A 256 4.92 -20.10 2.10
N ILE A 257 5.00 -19.04 2.91
CA ILE A 257 4.74 -17.66 2.48
C ILE A 257 5.76 -17.18 1.45
N GLN A 258 7.05 -17.43 1.66
CA GLN A 258 8.09 -16.99 0.72
C GLN A 258 7.93 -17.66 -0.65
N ALA A 259 7.55 -18.95 -0.71
CA ALA A 259 7.26 -19.62 -1.98
C ALA A 259 6.06 -19.00 -2.71
N ALA A 260 5.03 -18.58 -1.97
CA ALA A 260 3.93 -17.82 -2.54
C ALA A 260 4.40 -16.45 -3.04
N ILE A 261 5.23 -15.72 -2.29
CA ILE A 261 5.81 -14.44 -2.72
C ILE A 261 6.65 -14.62 -3.98
N ASP A 262 7.53 -15.62 -4.02
CA ASP A 262 8.44 -15.87 -5.13
C ASP A 262 7.67 -16.18 -6.44
N SER A 263 6.54 -16.88 -6.33
CA SER A 263 5.66 -17.18 -7.47
C SER A 263 4.63 -16.09 -7.80
N SER A 264 4.43 -15.14 -6.90
CA SER A 264 3.45 -14.07 -7.08
C SER A 264 3.87 -13.08 -8.15
N LEU A 265 2.87 -12.49 -8.78
CA LEU A 265 2.97 -11.43 -9.77
C LEU A 265 2.34 -10.16 -9.19
N GLY A 266 2.62 -9.00 -9.79
CA GLY A 266 1.99 -7.74 -9.37
C GLY A 266 0.46 -7.87 -9.29
N GLY A 267 -0.11 -7.41 -8.17
CA GLY A 267 -1.52 -7.44 -7.87
C GLY A 267 -2.00 -8.69 -7.13
N ASP A 268 -1.21 -9.77 -7.09
CA ASP A 268 -1.59 -11.01 -6.40
C ASP A 268 -1.77 -10.79 -4.88
N VAL A 269 -2.68 -11.57 -4.31
CA VAL A 269 -3.01 -11.58 -2.88
C VAL A 269 -2.67 -12.95 -2.31
N ILE A 270 -1.74 -12.98 -1.36
CA ILE A 270 -1.37 -14.16 -0.58
C ILE A 270 -2.22 -14.15 0.68
N GLU A 271 -3.16 -15.09 0.75
CA GLU A 271 -4.11 -15.28 1.83
C GLU A 271 -3.57 -16.28 2.85
N LEU A 272 -3.36 -15.81 4.08
CA LEU A 272 -2.88 -16.63 5.19
C LEU A 272 -4.08 -17.09 6.02
N ALA A 273 -4.28 -18.41 6.10
CA ALA A 273 -5.24 -18.99 7.03
C ALA A 273 -4.84 -18.72 8.50
N ASP A 274 -5.83 -18.69 9.40
CA ASP A 274 -5.56 -18.56 10.83
C ASP A 274 -4.61 -19.67 11.32
N GLY A 275 -3.58 -19.27 12.06
CA GLY A 275 -2.63 -20.15 12.70
C GLY A 275 -1.26 -19.53 12.87
N ILE A 276 -0.32 -20.36 13.31
CA ILE A 276 1.05 -19.95 13.64
C ILE A 276 1.98 -20.46 12.55
N TYR A 277 2.57 -19.53 11.81
CA TYR A 277 3.57 -19.78 10.79
C TYR A 277 4.96 -19.77 11.43
N THR A 278 5.70 -20.86 11.25
CA THR A 278 7.06 -21.02 11.80
C THR A 278 7.99 -21.64 10.77
N GLY A 279 9.29 -21.53 11.02
CA GLY A 279 10.32 -22.20 10.23
C GLY A 279 10.68 -21.51 8.90
N PRO A 280 11.59 -22.13 8.12
CA PRO A 280 12.07 -21.57 6.87
C PRO A 280 10.94 -21.27 5.86
N GLY A 281 11.02 -20.11 5.20
CA GLY A 281 10.01 -19.65 4.25
C GLY A 281 8.81 -18.93 4.89
N ASN A 282 8.76 -18.85 6.22
CA ASN A 282 7.75 -18.09 6.98
C ASN A 282 8.38 -16.99 7.86
N ARG A 283 9.67 -16.71 7.64
CA ARG A 283 10.49 -15.69 8.30
C ARG A 283 11.51 -15.16 7.30
N ASP A 284 12.09 -14.00 7.57
CA ASP A 284 12.94 -13.24 6.66
C ASP A 284 12.27 -13.06 5.28
N LEU A 285 10.97 -12.77 5.30
CA LEU A 285 10.17 -12.64 4.11
C LEU A 285 10.67 -11.43 3.30
N ASP A 286 10.89 -11.66 2.02
CA ASP A 286 11.40 -10.70 1.05
C ASP A 286 10.39 -10.56 -0.08
N TYR A 287 9.82 -9.37 -0.23
CA TYR A 287 8.79 -9.06 -1.24
C TYR A 287 9.37 -8.92 -2.65
N ARG A 288 10.70 -8.85 -2.81
CA ARG A 288 11.38 -8.75 -4.11
C ARG A 288 10.95 -7.53 -4.92
N GLY A 289 10.54 -6.44 -4.27
CA GLY A 289 10.02 -5.25 -4.95
C GLY A 289 8.63 -5.44 -5.57
N LYS A 290 7.93 -6.55 -5.28
CA LYS A 290 6.63 -6.86 -5.89
C LYS A 290 5.51 -6.06 -5.23
N ALA A 291 4.64 -5.51 -6.06
CA ALA A 291 3.37 -4.91 -5.65
C ALA A 291 2.33 -6.01 -5.36
N ILE A 292 2.46 -6.69 -4.22
CA ILE A 292 1.60 -7.80 -3.79
C ILE A 292 1.05 -7.54 -2.39
N THR A 293 -0.04 -8.22 -2.04
CA THR A 293 -0.60 -8.18 -0.68
C THR A 293 -0.36 -9.51 0.01
N VAL A 294 0.25 -9.52 1.19
CA VAL A 294 0.23 -10.66 2.12
C VAL A 294 -0.71 -10.30 3.27
N ARG A 295 -1.77 -11.08 3.45
CA ARG A 295 -2.79 -10.77 4.47
C ARG A 295 -3.34 -11.98 5.20
N SER A 296 -3.81 -11.75 6.42
CA SER A 296 -4.66 -12.70 7.13
C SER A 296 -6.05 -12.80 6.49
N GLN A 297 -6.54 -14.02 6.30
CA GLN A 297 -7.91 -14.27 5.81
C GLN A 297 -8.98 -13.77 6.78
N SER A 298 -8.73 -13.88 8.09
CA SER A 298 -9.67 -13.41 9.12
C SER A 298 -9.54 -11.91 9.38
N GLY A 299 -8.41 -11.31 8.99
CA GLY A 299 -8.03 -9.95 9.38
C GLY A 299 -7.66 -9.82 10.86
N ASP A 300 -7.60 -10.92 11.62
CA ASP A 300 -7.27 -10.91 13.05
C ASP A 300 -5.76 -11.20 13.25
N PRO A 301 -4.95 -10.19 13.61
CA PRO A 301 -3.51 -10.36 13.82
C PRO A 301 -3.17 -11.26 15.01
N GLU A 302 -4.09 -11.51 15.94
CA GLU A 302 -3.83 -12.45 17.04
C GLU A 302 -3.99 -13.91 16.62
N ARG A 303 -4.69 -14.18 15.51
CA ARG A 303 -4.93 -15.53 14.99
C ARG A 303 -4.00 -15.92 13.86
N CYS A 304 -3.59 -14.97 13.02
CA CYS A 304 -2.62 -15.20 11.95
C CYS A 304 -1.26 -14.63 12.35
N VAL A 305 -0.37 -15.51 12.84
CA VAL A 305 0.87 -15.10 13.51
C VAL A 305 2.11 -15.65 12.79
N LEU A 306 3.04 -14.78 12.44
CA LEU A 306 4.42 -15.12 12.10
C LEU A 306 5.22 -15.21 13.40
N TRP A 307 5.57 -16.44 13.79
CA TRP A 307 6.38 -16.66 14.98
C TRP A 307 7.80 -17.07 14.58
N CYS A 308 8.70 -16.08 14.61
CA CYS A 308 10.07 -16.21 14.12
C CYS A 308 10.93 -17.17 14.95
N ARG A 309 10.65 -17.26 16.27
CA ARG A 309 11.41 -18.04 17.27
C ARG A 309 12.92 -17.73 17.23
N ALA A 310 13.24 -16.49 16.94
CA ALA A 310 14.61 -16.07 16.75
C ALA A 310 15.27 -15.78 18.11
N HIS A 311 16.57 -15.98 18.18
CA HIS A 311 17.38 -15.74 19.36
C HIS A 311 18.85 -15.53 18.96
N ALA A 312 19.72 -15.12 19.88
CA ALA A 312 21.13 -14.83 19.58
C ALA A 312 21.91 -15.95 18.85
N GLY A 313 21.50 -17.23 18.98
CA GLY A 313 22.09 -18.35 18.25
C GLY A 313 21.46 -18.70 16.90
N ASP A 314 20.36 -18.05 16.51
CA ASP A 314 19.56 -18.29 15.29
C ASP A 314 18.79 -17.00 14.99
N VAL A 315 19.48 -16.05 14.37
CA VAL A 315 19.00 -14.66 14.18
C VAL A 315 18.19 -14.53 12.90
N HIS A 316 16.95 -14.08 13.03
CA HIS A 316 15.97 -13.90 11.95
C HIS A 316 14.97 -12.83 12.36
N ARG A 317 14.32 -12.20 11.38
CA ARG A 317 13.16 -11.32 11.59
C ARG A 317 11.97 -11.85 10.80
N ALA A 318 10.84 -11.16 10.85
CA ALA A 318 9.69 -11.57 10.04
C ALA A 318 9.82 -11.06 8.61
N LEU A 319 10.15 -9.78 8.40
CA LEU A 319 10.18 -9.16 7.08
C LEU A 319 11.41 -8.28 6.85
N LEU A 320 11.93 -8.31 5.63
CA LEU A 320 12.87 -7.35 5.08
C LEU A 320 12.29 -6.75 3.80
N PHE A 321 12.04 -5.44 3.81
CA PHE A 321 11.77 -4.64 2.62
C PHE A 321 13.06 -3.95 2.20
N HIS A 322 13.54 -4.27 1.00
CA HIS A 322 14.88 -3.84 0.54
C HIS A 322 15.05 -3.80 -0.98
N SER A 323 13.97 -4.01 -1.73
CA SER A 323 14.01 -4.15 -3.19
C SER A 323 13.15 -3.11 -3.91
N GLY A 324 12.96 -1.94 -3.29
CA GLY A 324 12.18 -0.83 -3.86
C GLY A 324 10.67 -1.01 -3.73
N GLU A 325 10.21 -1.75 -2.71
CA GLU A 325 8.79 -1.94 -2.44
C GLU A 325 8.07 -0.60 -2.29
N GLY A 326 6.98 -0.42 -3.02
CA GLY A 326 6.13 0.78 -2.95
C GLY A 326 4.90 0.57 -2.05
N PRO A 327 3.97 1.54 -2.00
CA PRO A 327 2.77 1.46 -1.15
C PRO A 327 1.82 0.31 -1.52
N GLU A 328 1.96 -0.27 -2.71
CA GLU A 328 1.22 -1.45 -3.15
C GLU A 328 1.83 -2.79 -2.68
N SER A 329 3.01 -2.76 -2.06
CA SER A 329 3.54 -3.89 -1.28
C SER A 329 2.92 -3.83 0.12
N ARG A 330 1.90 -4.67 0.35
CA ARG A 330 0.98 -4.56 1.49
C ARG A 330 1.11 -5.74 2.44
N LEU A 331 1.23 -5.46 3.73
CA LEU A 331 1.14 -6.42 4.82
C LEU A 331 -0.07 -6.09 5.70
N GLU A 332 -1.02 -7.03 5.85
CA GLU A 332 -2.31 -6.73 6.47
C GLU A 332 -2.76 -7.79 7.48
N GLY A 333 -3.11 -7.37 8.71
CA GLY A 333 -3.81 -8.24 9.67
C GLY A 333 -2.93 -9.34 10.28
N ILE A 334 -1.62 -9.12 10.44
CA ILE A 334 -0.67 -10.17 10.85
C ILE A 334 0.01 -9.83 12.18
N GLY A 335 0.04 -10.81 13.08
CA GLY A 335 0.86 -10.79 14.29
C GLY A 335 2.29 -11.21 14.01
N ILE A 336 3.27 -10.52 14.59
CA ILE A 336 4.70 -10.78 14.42
C ILE A 336 5.35 -10.88 15.80
N LEU A 337 5.87 -12.06 16.11
CA LEU A 337 6.35 -12.41 17.43
C LEU A 337 7.78 -12.96 17.40
N GLU A 338 8.59 -12.52 18.38
CA GLU A 338 9.91 -13.08 18.72
C GLU A 338 10.90 -13.13 17.53
N GLY A 339 10.98 -12.04 16.78
CA GLY A 339 12.12 -11.75 15.92
C GLY A 339 13.36 -11.33 16.72
N TYR A 340 14.54 -11.62 16.20
CA TYR A 340 15.84 -11.30 16.79
C TYR A 340 16.81 -10.98 15.65
N MET A 341 17.13 -9.71 15.46
CA MET A 341 18.03 -9.25 14.39
C MET A 341 18.94 -8.11 14.87
N TRP A 342 19.96 -7.74 14.07
CA TRP A 342 20.77 -6.55 14.36
C TRP A 342 19.91 -5.29 14.33
N ASP A 343 19.32 -5.00 13.18
CA ASP A 343 18.40 -3.90 12.98
C ASP A 343 17.00 -4.41 12.59
N GLY A 344 15.98 -3.84 13.22
CA GLY A 344 14.58 -4.16 12.93
C GLY A 344 14.24 -5.58 13.38
N GLY A 345 14.02 -5.75 14.68
CA GLY A 345 13.76 -7.08 15.26
C GLY A 345 12.59 -7.80 14.62
N ALA A 346 11.51 -7.07 14.27
CA ALA A 346 10.36 -7.61 13.55
C ALA A 346 10.45 -7.33 12.05
N ILE A 347 10.61 -6.06 11.68
CA ILE A 347 10.58 -5.55 10.31
C ILE A 347 11.74 -4.59 10.09
N ALA A 348 12.42 -4.73 8.97
CA ALA A 348 13.39 -3.75 8.49
C ALA A 348 13.00 -3.23 7.09
N CYS A 349 13.08 -1.91 6.92
CA CYS A 349 12.96 -1.21 5.64
C CYS A 349 14.30 -0.52 5.38
N SER A 350 15.16 -1.10 4.54
CA SER A 350 16.57 -0.71 4.43
C SER A 350 17.19 -1.07 3.08
N GLU A 351 18.47 -0.76 2.90
CA GLU A 351 19.31 -1.04 1.73
C GLU A 351 18.94 -0.29 0.45
N VAL A 352 17.66 -0.27 0.08
CA VAL A 352 17.09 0.50 -1.02
C VAL A 352 15.85 1.24 -0.51
N PRO A 353 15.64 2.51 -0.88
CA PRO A 353 14.45 3.25 -0.49
C PRO A 353 13.18 2.45 -0.80
N CYS A 354 12.41 2.14 0.24
CA CYS A 354 11.13 1.44 0.12
C CYS A 354 10.05 2.16 0.96
N SER A 355 8.79 1.99 0.58
CA SER A 355 7.64 2.63 1.22
C SER A 355 6.44 1.67 1.23
N PRO A 356 6.57 0.47 1.83
CA PRO A 356 5.47 -0.49 1.91
C PRO A 356 4.34 0.02 2.81
N SER A 357 3.14 -0.55 2.64
CA SER A 357 1.99 -0.30 3.51
C SER A 357 1.80 -1.44 4.50
N ILE A 358 1.72 -1.12 5.79
CA ILE A 358 1.55 -2.09 6.88
C ILE A 358 0.29 -1.70 7.66
N THR A 359 -0.72 -2.57 7.67
CA THR A 359 -2.04 -2.25 8.23
C THR A 359 -2.49 -3.31 9.22
N ASN A 360 -3.04 -2.88 10.36
CA ASN A 360 -3.66 -3.78 11.34
C ASN A 360 -2.72 -4.94 11.76
N CYS A 361 -1.44 -4.65 11.96
CA CYS A 361 -0.45 -5.64 12.37
C CYS A 361 -0.07 -5.45 13.85
N ILE A 362 0.26 -6.55 14.54
CA ILE A 362 0.76 -6.52 15.92
C ILE A 362 2.21 -6.99 15.92
N LEU A 363 3.15 -6.08 16.21
CA LEU A 363 4.56 -6.38 16.39
C LEU A 363 4.85 -6.47 17.88
N ILE A 364 5.06 -7.69 18.38
CA ILE A 364 5.15 -7.96 19.81
C ILE A 364 6.40 -8.76 20.21
N ASN A 365 7.06 -8.33 21.30
CA ASN A 365 8.20 -9.02 21.91
C ASN A 365 9.34 -9.35 20.93
N ASN A 366 9.60 -8.45 19.97
CA ASN A 366 10.73 -8.55 19.07
C ASN A 366 11.97 -7.88 19.68
N TYR A 367 13.14 -8.38 19.30
CA TYR A 367 14.42 -7.94 19.85
C TYR A 367 15.37 -7.49 18.74
N SER A 368 16.01 -6.35 18.93
CA SER A 368 17.13 -5.89 18.13
C SER A 368 18.40 -5.85 18.99
N SER A 369 19.51 -6.40 18.49
CA SER A 369 20.81 -6.28 19.17
C SER A 369 21.50 -4.94 18.96
N ASP A 370 21.01 -4.14 18.01
CA ASP A 370 21.46 -2.77 17.73
C ASP A 370 20.26 -1.81 17.84
N ASP A 371 19.65 -1.39 16.72
CA ASP A 371 18.58 -0.39 16.70
C ASP A 371 17.23 -0.92 16.14
N GLY A 372 16.10 -0.45 16.71
CA GLY A 372 14.75 -0.74 16.19
C GLY A 372 14.22 -2.10 16.63
N GLY A 373 13.74 -2.23 17.86
CA GLY A 373 13.27 -3.51 18.41
C GLY A 373 12.08 -4.07 17.65
N GLY A 374 11.10 -3.24 17.31
CA GLY A 374 10.01 -3.60 16.40
C GLY A 374 10.39 -3.32 14.96
N ILE A 375 10.62 -2.04 14.63
CA ILE A 375 10.82 -1.57 13.26
C ILE A 375 12.11 -0.77 13.14
N HIS A 376 12.86 -1.02 12.06
CA HIS A 376 13.96 -0.17 11.62
C HIS A 376 13.70 0.37 10.22
N CYS A 377 13.84 1.67 10.02
CA CYS A 377 13.77 2.34 8.72
C CYS A 377 15.06 3.10 8.43
N SER A 378 15.67 2.84 7.29
CA SER A 378 16.90 3.51 6.83
C SER A 378 16.91 3.76 5.32
N GLU A 379 17.91 4.48 4.84
CA GLU A 379 18.15 4.72 3.40
C GLU A 379 16.97 5.41 2.70
N GLY A 380 16.35 6.41 3.35
CA GLY A 380 15.19 7.10 2.76
C GLY A 380 13.86 6.32 2.86
N SER A 381 13.86 5.14 3.47
CA SER A 381 12.66 4.30 3.52
C SER A 381 11.57 4.92 4.39
N SER A 382 10.35 4.96 3.86
CA SER A 382 9.22 5.70 4.41
C SER A 382 7.94 4.85 4.41
N PRO A 383 7.91 3.72 5.15
CA PRO A 383 6.71 2.90 5.24
C PRO A 383 5.53 3.67 5.84
N THR A 384 4.32 3.27 5.44
CA THR A 384 3.08 3.76 6.04
C THR A 384 2.48 2.70 6.94
N LEU A 385 2.22 3.06 8.20
CA LEU A 385 1.61 2.20 9.21
C LEU A 385 0.25 2.73 9.59
N THR A 386 -0.76 1.86 9.58
CA THR A 386 -2.14 2.21 9.91
C THR A 386 -2.76 1.17 10.83
N ASP A 387 -3.33 1.61 11.95
CA ASP A 387 -4.00 0.73 12.93
C ASP A 387 -3.07 -0.38 13.47
N CYS A 388 -1.76 -0.13 13.54
CA CYS A 388 -0.77 -1.11 14.01
C CYS A 388 -0.48 -0.97 15.50
N VAL A 389 -0.15 -2.09 16.14
CA VAL A 389 0.32 -2.14 17.53
C VAL A 389 1.78 -2.59 17.55
N ILE A 390 2.65 -1.78 18.15
CA ILE A 390 4.08 -2.05 18.33
C ILE A 390 4.32 -2.10 19.83
N THR A 391 4.38 -3.31 20.40
CA THR A 391 4.35 -3.47 21.86
C THR A 391 5.38 -4.42 22.43
N GLY A 392 5.97 -4.09 23.59
CA GLY A 392 6.90 -4.98 24.28
C GLY A 392 8.20 -5.28 23.53
N ASN A 393 8.54 -4.51 22.49
CA ASN A 393 9.74 -4.72 21.70
C ASN A 393 10.96 -4.08 22.39
N ARG A 394 12.15 -4.61 22.11
CA ARG A 394 13.38 -4.20 22.78
C ARG A 394 14.50 -3.98 21.79
N ALA A 395 15.19 -2.86 21.88
CA ALA A 395 16.45 -2.60 21.19
C ALA A 395 17.57 -2.48 22.22
N ASN A 396 18.75 -3.00 21.92
CA ASN A 396 19.90 -2.86 22.82
C ASN A 396 20.40 -1.40 22.85
N ASP A 397 20.43 -0.72 21.71
CA ASP A 397 20.85 0.67 21.57
C ASP A 397 19.62 1.60 21.46
N LYS A 398 19.14 1.95 20.26
CA LYS A 398 18.12 2.99 20.06
C LYS A 398 16.79 2.47 19.52
N GLY A 399 15.71 3.18 19.80
CA GLY A 399 14.42 2.92 19.18
C GLY A 399 13.83 1.59 19.63
N GLY A 400 13.44 1.47 20.89
CA GLY A 400 12.90 0.22 21.43
C GLY A 400 11.73 -0.32 20.62
N GLY A 401 10.80 0.57 20.23
CA GLY A 401 9.73 0.27 19.30
C GLY A 401 10.17 0.49 17.85
N VAL A 402 10.52 1.75 17.53
CA VAL A 402 10.81 2.20 16.17
C VAL A 402 12.12 2.99 16.12
N HIS A 403 12.96 2.66 15.16
CA HIS A 403 14.16 3.42 14.82
C HIS A 403 14.11 3.92 13.37
N ILE A 404 14.41 5.20 13.16
CA ILE A 404 14.33 5.88 11.87
C ILE A 404 15.64 6.61 11.59
N VAL A 405 16.19 6.40 10.40
CA VAL A 405 17.36 7.10 9.87
C VAL A 405 17.06 7.55 8.46
N SER A 406 17.17 8.84 8.17
CA SER A 406 17.02 9.42 6.81
C SER A 406 15.73 9.13 6.04
N GLY A 407 14.73 8.47 6.65
CA GLY A 407 13.41 8.17 6.08
C GLY A 407 12.28 8.89 6.81
N SER A 408 11.10 9.01 6.21
CA SER A 408 9.96 9.76 6.79
C SER A 408 8.69 8.90 6.85
N PRO A 409 8.65 7.85 7.69
CA PRO A 409 7.48 7.00 7.83
C PRO A 409 6.26 7.76 8.37
N THR A 410 5.08 7.25 8.03
CA THR A 410 3.80 7.77 8.53
C THR A 410 3.13 6.75 9.43
N PHE A 411 2.65 7.19 10.60
CA PHE A 411 1.88 6.39 11.54
C PHE A 411 0.50 7.01 11.72
N LEU A 412 -0.54 6.23 11.46
CA LEU A 412 -1.93 6.63 11.60
C LEU A 412 -2.64 5.67 12.55
N ARG A 413 -3.22 6.19 13.64
CA ARG A 413 -3.95 5.39 14.65
C ARG A 413 -3.15 4.20 15.18
N CYS A 414 -1.83 4.37 15.30
CA CYS A 414 -0.94 3.32 15.79
C CYS A 414 -0.75 3.41 17.31
N THR A 415 -0.53 2.26 17.94
CA THR A 415 -0.21 2.15 19.37
C THR A 415 1.23 1.67 19.53
N ILE A 416 2.09 2.47 20.16
CA ILE A 416 3.50 2.18 20.41
C ILE A 416 3.69 2.12 21.93
N THR A 417 3.68 0.90 22.50
CA THR A 417 3.56 0.72 23.95
C THR A 417 4.58 -0.23 24.55
N ASP A 418 4.99 0.03 25.80
CA ASP A 418 5.85 -0.89 26.57
C ASP A 418 7.15 -1.31 25.86
N ASN A 419 7.65 -0.48 24.94
CA ASN A 419 8.90 -0.77 24.23
C ASN A 419 10.10 -0.23 25.02
N GLN A 420 11.27 -0.84 24.81
CA GLN A 420 12.47 -0.53 25.59
C GLN A 420 13.73 -0.36 24.73
N ALA A 421 14.36 0.81 24.82
CA ALA A 421 15.76 0.99 24.45
C ALA A 421 16.63 0.71 25.70
N ILE A 422 17.39 -0.38 25.70
CA ILE A 422 18.00 -0.92 26.92
C ILE A 422 19.12 -0.02 27.44
N VAL A 423 20.05 0.37 26.56
CA VAL A 423 21.26 1.09 26.97
C VAL A 423 21.17 2.58 26.67
N SER A 424 20.46 2.95 25.60
CA SER A 424 20.56 4.28 25.00
C SER A 424 19.20 4.97 24.99
N ASN A 425 18.72 5.41 23.83
CA ASN A 425 17.69 6.45 23.76
C ASN A 425 16.48 6.07 22.90
N GLY A 426 15.35 6.73 23.13
CA GLY A 426 14.14 6.58 22.32
C GLY A 426 13.46 5.24 22.59
N GLY A 427 12.80 5.10 23.74
CA GLY A 427 12.11 3.87 24.11
C GLY A 427 11.00 3.51 23.12
N GLY A 428 10.13 4.47 22.81
CA GLY A 428 9.09 4.32 21.80
C GLY A 428 9.62 4.51 20.38
N VAL A 429 10.00 5.76 20.06
CA VAL A 429 10.45 6.17 18.73
C VAL A 429 11.77 6.94 18.84
N TYR A 430 12.76 6.52 18.05
CA TYR A 430 14.00 7.27 17.84
C TYR A 430 14.14 7.64 16.37
N MET A 431 14.52 8.88 16.08
CA MET A 431 14.72 9.36 14.72
C MET A 431 15.97 10.23 14.59
N GLN A 432 16.71 10.10 13.47
CA GLN A 432 17.89 10.91 13.19
C GLN A 432 18.20 11.09 11.70
N GLN A 433 19.10 12.05 11.41
CA GLN A 433 19.66 12.32 10.08
C GLN A 433 18.61 12.77 9.05
N ASP A 434 18.09 14.00 9.21
CA ASP A 434 17.23 14.65 8.23
C ASP A 434 15.94 13.87 7.91
N CYS A 435 15.26 13.34 8.94
CA CYS A 435 13.97 12.66 8.80
C CYS A 435 12.78 13.49 9.29
N ALA A 436 11.60 13.31 8.68
CA ALA A 436 10.39 14.05 9.05
C ALA A 436 9.15 13.13 9.18
N PRO A 437 9.13 12.21 10.16
CA PRO A 437 8.00 11.30 10.33
C PRO A 437 6.73 12.04 10.80
N THR A 438 5.58 11.51 10.40
CA THR A 438 4.26 12.01 10.83
C THR A 438 3.55 10.96 11.69
N LEU A 439 3.06 11.36 12.86
CA LEU A 439 2.27 10.54 13.76
C LEU A 439 0.92 11.23 13.97
N THR A 440 -0.16 10.55 13.65
CA THR A 440 -1.52 11.10 13.73
C THR A 440 -2.45 10.14 14.45
N ASP A 441 -3.16 10.63 15.46
CA ASP A 441 -4.08 9.84 16.28
C ASP A 441 -3.40 8.62 16.96
N CYS A 442 -2.10 8.73 17.24
CA CYS A 442 -1.30 7.64 17.81
C CYS A 442 -1.25 7.67 19.34
N VAL A 443 -1.08 6.50 19.94
CA VAL A 443 -0.79 6.32 21.37
C VAL A 443 0.67 5.91 21.54
N ILE A 444 1.42 6.62 22.37
CA ILE A 444 2.83 6.32 22.70
C ILE A 444 2.94 6.23 24.22
N SER A 445 2.86 5.02 24.78
CA SER A 445 2.69 4.85 26.22
C SER A 445 3.56 3.79 26.88
N GLY A 446 4.02 4.04 28.11
CA GLY A 446 4.76 3.04 28.90
C GLY A 446 6.13 2.67 28.34
N ASN A 447 6.67 3.42 27.36
CA ASN A 447 7.95 3.10 26.76
C ASN A 447 9.11 3.57 27.66
N SER A 448 10.24 2.89 27.59
CA SER A 448 11.40 3.18 28.44
C SER A 448 12.73 3.27 27.68
N ALA A 449 13.59 4.19 28.09
CA ALA A 449 14.95 4.33 27.57
C ALA A 449 15.99 4.19 28.68
N GLY A 450 17.19 3.73 28.34
CA GLY A 450 18.32 3.61 29.27
C GLY A 450 18.91 4.97 29.67
N ASP A 451 18.86 5.95 28.77
CA ASP A 451 19.34 7.33 28.99
C ASP A 451 18.24 8.35 28.69
N LYS A 452 17.96 8.65 27.41
CA LYS A 452 17.07 9.79 27.05
C LYS A 452 15.84 9.36 26.25
N ALA A 453 14.78 10.16 26.34
CA ALA A 453 13.57 10.06 25.52
C ALA A 453 12.87 8.71 25.69
N GLY A 454 12.05 8.58 26.74
CA GLY A 454 11.23 7.39 26.93
C GLY A 454 10.25 7.21 25.78
N GLY A 455 9.56 8.29 25.39
CA GLY A 455 8.58 8.31 24.31
C GLY A 455 9.23 8.51 22.94
N VAL A 456 9.50 9.76 22.57
CA VAL A 456 9.95 10.18 21.23
C VAL A 456 11.26 10.97 21.32
N TYR A 457 12.24 10.62 20.49
CA TYR A 457 13.50 11.36 20.34
C TYR A 457 13.69 11.88 18.92
N CYS A 458 13.64 13.20 18.73
CA CYS A 458 14.04 13.93 17.53
C CYS A 458 15.51 14.36 17.63
N ARG A 459 16.37 13.93 16.70
CA ARG A 459 17.80 14.25 16.72
C ARG A 459 18.36 14.62 15.34
N ASP A 460 19.31 15.56 15.29
CA ASP A 460 20.07 15.89 14.08
C ASP A 460 19.15 16.25 12.88
N SER A 461 18.56 17.45 12.94
CA SER A 461 17.69 17.99 11.89
C SER A 461 16.47 17.13 11.56
N SER A 462 15.90 16.47 12.56
CA SER A 462 14.84 15.48 12.34
C SER A 462 13.51 15.85 13.01
N PRO A 463 12.71 16.75 12.39
CA PRO A 463 11.46 17.23 12.97
C PRO A 463 10.30 16.24 12.79
N ALA A 464 9.73 15.74 13.87
CA ALA A 464 8.47 15.00 13.84
C ALA A 464 7.26 15.94 13.73
N THR A 465 6.18 15.45 13.11
CA THR A 465 4.84 16.05 13.22
C THR A 465 3.97 15.14 14.10
N LEU A 466 3.54 15.65 15.26
CA LEU A 466 2.66 14.95 16.20
C LEU A 466 1.29 15.62 16.20
N LEU A 467 0.27 14.89 15.77
CA LEU A 467 -1.10 15.40 15.63
C LEU A 467 -2.07 14.50 16.40
N ARG A 468 -2.77 15.05 17.40
CA ARG A 468 -3.76 14.29 18.20
C ARG A 468 -3.19 13.02 18.82
N CYS A 469 -1.93 13.08 19.25
CA CYS A 469 -1.26 11.96 19.90
C CYS A 469 -1.42 11.99 21.42
N THR A 470 -1.55 10.82 22.03
CA THR A 470 -1.51 10.63 23.49
C THR A 470 -0.16 10.01 23.86
N ILE A 471 0.67 10.74 24.59
CA ILE A 471 2.06 10.38 24.91
C ILE A 471 2.18 10.30 26.43
N THR A 472 2.14 9.09 27.01
CA THR A 472 1.95 8.95 28.46
C THR A 472 2.84 7.92 29.11
N ASP A 473 3.16 8.13 30.39
CA ASP A 473 3.87 7.16 31.23
C ASP A 473 5.21 6.65 30.64
N ASN A 474 5.83 7.46 29.77
CA ASN A 474 7.12 7.12 29.20
C ASN A 474 8.25 7.53 30.15
N LEU A 475 9.29 6.69 30.24
CA LEU A 475 10.34 6.80 31.25
C LEU A 475 11.75 6.93 30.62
N ALA A 476 12.46 7.98 31.02
CA ALA A 476 13.88 8.14 30.78
C ALA A 476 14.61 8.57 32.09
N PRO A 477 15.66 7.86 32.52
CA PRO A 477 16.48 8.30 33.66
C PRO A 477 17.21 9.63 33.41
N GLY A 478 17.58 9.86 32.15
CA GLY A 478 18.22 11.07 31.64
C GLY A 478 17.18 12.09 31.18
N TRP A 479 17.33 12.63 29.96
CA TRP A 479 16.53 13.78 29.49
C TRP A 479 15.28 13.37 28.70
N GLY A 480 14.19 14.13 28.86
CA GLY A 480 12.94 14.03 28.12
C GLY A 480 12.17 12.73 28.38
N GLY A 481 11.11 12.77 29.19
CA GLY A 481 10.22 11.62 29.37
C GLY A 481 9.39 11.33 28.13
N GLY A 482 8.64 12.33 27.67
CA GLY A 482 7.70 12.26 26.56
C GLY A 482 8.36 12.55 25.21
N LEU A 483 8.84 13.77 25.01
CA LEU A 483 9.50 14.22 23.77
C LEU A 483 10.82 14.93 24.06
N LEU A 484 11.90 14.50 23.41
CA LEU A 484 13.19 15.20 23.42
C LEU A 484 13.57 15.63 22.00
N CYS A 485 13.98 16.88 21.87
CA CYS A 485 14.46 17.48 20.63
C CYS A 485 15.91 17.94 20.81
N TYR A 486 16.78 17.50 19.91
CA TYR A 486 18.22 17.73 20.02
C TYR A 486 18.85 18.04 18.67
N ASN A 487 19.70 19.07 18.64
CA ASN A 487 20.52 19.44 17.48
C ASN A 487 19.67 19.75 16.22
N LEU A 488 19.11 20.96 16.18
CA LEU A 488 18.36 21.51 15.04
C LEU A 488 17.09 20.72 14.69
N SER A 489 16.48 20.02 15.64
CA SER A 489 15.29 19.22 15.38
C SER A 489 14.04 19.95 15.86
N ASP A 490 13.23 20.45 14.91
CA ASP A 490 12.18 21.43 15.17
C ASP A 490 10.76 20.82 14.95
N PRO A 491 10.26 19.94 15.85
CA PRO A 491 8.98 19.29 15.65
C PRO A 491 7.78 20.21 15.89
N THR A 492 6.65 19.80 15.33
CA THR A 492 5.33 20.39 15.59
C THR A 492 4.48 19.44 16.42
N VAL A 493 3.81 19.98 17.44
CA VAL A 493 2.98 19.23 18.38
C VAL A 493 1.63 19.93 18.46
N THR A 494 0.59 19.31 17.89
CA THR A 494 -0.73 19.94 17.79
C THR A 494 -1.81 19.02 18.32
N GLY A 495 -2.64 19.54 19.23
CA GLY A 495 -3.77 18.78 19.75
C GLY A 495 -3.33 17.56 20.55
N CYS A 496 -2.16 17.55 21.21
CA CYS A 496 -1.64 16.34 21.86
C CYS A 496 -1.94 16.33 23.37
N THR A 497 -1.77 15.16 24.00
CA THR A 497 -1.81 15.02 25.46
C THR A 497 -0.54 14.33 25.95
N PHE A 498 0.19 15.00 26.84
CA PHE A 498 1.34 14.45 27.57
C PHE A 498 0.96 14.29 29.04
N SER A 499 1.09 13.07 29.59
CA SER A 499 0.79 12.83 31.01
C SER A 499 1.58 11.70 31.63
N GLY A 500 1.98 11.81 32.90
CA GLY A 500 2.67 10.74 33.63
C GLY A 500 4.10 10.43 33.15
N ASN A 501 4.59 11.11 32.12
CA ASN A 501 5.94 10.93 31.60
C ASN A 501 6.99 11.39 32.63
N SER A 502 8.17 10.75 32.62
CA SER A 502 9.24 11.02 33.57
C SER A 502 10.60 11.16 32.88
N GLY A 503 11.20 12.35 33.04
CA GLY A 503 12.58 12.65 32.66
C GLY A 503 13.25 13.54 33.72
N SER A 504 14.58 13.63 33.74
CA SER A 504 15.30 14.43 34.74
C SER A 504 15.22 15.95 34.51
N ASP A 505 15.09 16.40 33.26
CA ASP A 505 14.89 17.81 32.87
C ASP A 505 13.40 18.12 32.66
N ALA A 506 12.74 17.38 31.78
CA ALA A 506 11.31 17.47 31.50
C ALA A 506 10.69 16.07 31.37
N GLY A 507 9.54 15.90 32.00
CA GLY A 507 8.66 14.76 31.74
C GLY A 507 7.89 14.97 30.43
N GLY A 508 7.43 16.19 30.15
CA GLY A 508 6.73 16.51 28.90
C GLY A 508 7.67 16.65 27.71
N ILE A 509 8.08 17.89 27.42
CA ILE A 509 8.82 18.27 26.21
C ILE A 509 10.16 18.92 26.58
N SER A 510 11.25 18.49 25.95
CA SER A 510 12.58 19.09 26.11
C SER A 510 13.16 19.52 24.76
N ALA A 511 13.68 20.75 24.68
CA ALA A 511 14.26 21.35 23.48
C ALA A 511 15.70 21.83 23.72
N THR A 512 16.67 21.19 23.05
CA THR A 512 18.10 21.40 23.32
C THR A 512 18.93 21.51 22.05
N LEU A 513 20.10 22.15 22.16
CA LEU A 513 21.03 22.39 21.06
C LEU A 513 20.38 22.96 19.79
N ASN A 514 19.84 24.18 19.91
CA ASN A 514 19.20 24.91 18.80
C ASN A 514 18.00 24.16 18.19
N SER A 515 17.25 23.44 19.01
CA SER A 515 15.97 22.84 18.60
C SER A 515 14.81 23.75 19.04
N PHE A 516 13.85 23.99 18.15
CA PHE A 516 12.72 24.88 18.35
C PHE A 516 11.41 24.11 18.20
N VAL A 517 10.68 23.95 19.29
CA VAL A 517 9.44 23.16 19.29
C VAL A 517 8.24 24.10 19.24
N THR A 518 7.34 23.88 18.28
CA THR A 518 6.03 24.58 18.25
C THR A 518 4.97 23.66 18.86
N VAL A 519 4.28 24.16 19.87
CA VAL A 519 3.24 23.41 20.59
C VAL A 519 1.94 24.20 20.59
N GLU A 520 0.90 23.59 20.04
CA GLU A 520 -0.43 24.19 19.94
C GLU A 520 -1.50 23.23 20.48
N ASN A 521 -2.53 23.77 21.13
CA ASN A 521 -3.72 23.00 21.52
C ASN A 521 -3.39 21.74 22.34
N THR A 522 -2.36 21.78 23.18
CA THR A 522 -1.80 20.57 23.82
C THR A 522 -1.90 20.62 25.33
N ILE A 523 -2.24 19.49 25.95
CA ILE A 523 -2.19 19.32 27.41
C ILE A 523 -0.83 18.71 27.79
N ILE A 524 -0.13 19.29 28.75
CA ILE A 524 1.07 18.72 29.37
C ILE A 524 0.87 18.74 30.89
N ALA A 525 0.35 17.64 31.42
CA ALA A 525 -0.07 17.57 32.81
C ALA A 525 0.57 16.40 33.54
N PHE A 526 0.71 16.53 34.86
CA PHE A 526 1.08 15.41 35.73
C PHE A 526 2.38 14.70 35.32
N SER A 527 3.37 15.42 34.79
CA SER A 527 4.71 14.87 34.58
C SER A 527 5.22 14.26 35.89
N ALA A 528 5.50 12.96 35.88
CA ALA A 528 5.90 12.19 37.06
C ALA A 528 7.33 12.52 37.51
N GLY A 529 8.18 12.95 36.58
CA GLY A 529 9.52 13.45 36.84
C GLY A 529 9.89 14.54 35.84
N GLY A 530 10.60 15.57 36.29
CA GLY A 530 10.98 16.71 35.47
C GLY A 530 9.85 17.71 35.24
N ALA A 531 10.16 18.78 34.52
CA ALA A 531 9.23 19.85 34.16
C ALA A 531 8.20 19.43 33.11
N ALA A 532 7.17 20.25 32.88
CA ALA A 532 6.30 20.13 31.72
C ALA A 532 7.10 20.44 30.44
N VAL A 533 7.78 21.59 30.42
CA VAL A 533 8.66 21.99 29.32
C VAL A 533 10.03 22.45 29.82
N TYR A 534 11.07 22.13 29.05
CA TYR A 534 12.45 22.53 29.31
C TYR A 534 13.20 22.97 28.04
N CYS A 535 14.10 23.95 28.18
CA CYS A 535 15.10 24.27 27.14
C CYS A 535 16.46 24.72 27.70
N ASP A 536 17.54 24.48 26.94
CA ASP A 536 18.94 24.69 27.37
C ASP A 536 19.55 26.07 27.09
N GLY A 537 18.72 27.06 26.74
CA GLY A 537 19.15 28.42 26.39
C GLY A 537 19.64 28.58 24.95
N THR A 538 19.75 27.49 24.19
CA THR A 538 19.97 27.53 22.73
C THR A 538 18.74 27.08 21.95
N GLY A 539 17.93 26.19 22.51
CA GLY A 539 16.61 25.84 21.97
C GLY A 539 15.49 26.76 22.47
N ALA A 540 14.27 26.50 22.00
CA ALA A 540 13.05 27.15 22.49
C ALA A 540 11.82 26.22 22.41
N VAL A 541 10.79 26.55 23.19
CA VAL A 541 9.47 25.92 23.13
C VAL A 541 8.44 27.03 23.06
N ASP A 542 7.77 27.15 21.91
CA ASP A 542 6.72 28.13 21.68
C ASP A 542 5.36 27.49 21.98
N LEU A 543 4.60 28.10 22.88
CA LEU A 543 3.35 27.56 23.42
C LEU A 543 2.17 28.47 23.06
N ALA A 544 1.16 27.92 22.40
CA ALA A 544 -0.12 28.60 22.22
C ALA A 544 -1.27 27.64 22.55
N CYS A 545 -2.30 28.16 23.24
CA CYS A 545 -3.48 27.37 23.57
C CYS A 545 -3.15 26.03 24.26
N CYS A 546 -2.18 26.01 25.18
CA CYS A 546 -1.75 24.81 25.89
C CYS A 546 -2.22 24.83 27.35
N ASP A 547 -2.38 23.67 27.97
CA ASP A 547 -2.65 23.56 29.41
C ASP A 547 -1.53 22.81 30.12
N LEU A 548 -0.80 23.50 31.00
CA LEU A 548 0.32 22.95 31.75
C LEU A 548 -0.06 22.87 33.22
N TYR A 549 -0.26 21.67 33.75
CA TYR A 549 -0.80 21.51 35.11
C TYR A 549 -0.22 20.35 35.91
N GLY A 550 0.13 20.60 37.18
CA GLY A 550 0.46 19.55 38.14
C GLY A 550 1.77 18.81 37.85
N ASN A 551 2.72 19.44 37.15
CA ASN A 551 3.98 18.83 36.77
C ASN A 551 5.02 18.85 37.91
N ALA A 552 5.63 17.71 38.23
CA ALA A 552 6.46 17.56 39.43
C ALA A 552 7.69 18.48 39.47
N GLY A 553 8.32 18.74 38.33
CA GLY A 553 9.46 19.65 38.19
C GLY A 553 9.10 21.10 37.90
N GLY A 554 7.81 21.46 37.93
CA GLY A 554 7.30 22.76 37.51
C GLY A 554 6.90 22.80 36.04
N ASP A 555 6.21 23.86 35.62
CA ASP A 555 5.66 23.95 34.27
C ASP A 555 6.69 24.48 33.26
N TYR A 556 7.37 25.59 33.59
CA TYR A 556 8.29 26.29 32.70
C TYR A 556 9.70 26.31 33.31
N VAL A 557 10.65 25.56 32.72
CA VAL A 557 12.02 25.44 33.26
C VAL A 557 13.07 25.71 32.19
N GLY A 558 14.23 26.23 32.61
CA GLY A 558 15.35 26.53 31.72
C GLY A 558 15.20 27.91 31.10
N CYS A 559 15.13 27.97 29.77
CA CYS A 559 15.01 29.23 29.03
C CYS A 559 13.57 29.66 28.72
N VAL A 560 12.57 28.89 29.15
CA VAL A 560 11.14 29.20 28.97
C VAL A 560 10.68 30.15 30.07
N ALA A 561 10.05 31.27 29.69
CA ALA A 561 9.43 32.19 30.64
C ALA A 561 8.10 31.61 31.18
N ASP A 562 7.51 32.26 32.18
CA ASP A 562 6.14 31.92 32.59
C ASP A 562 5.17 32.42 31.51
N GLU A 563 4.51 31.49 30.81
CA GLU A 563 3.57 31.77 29.71
C GLU A 563 2.09 31.67 30.13
N PHE A 564 1.78 31.66 31.44
CA PHE A 564 0.38 31.61 31.89
C PHE A 564 -0.41 32.84 31.42
N GLU A 565 -1.62 32.61 30.87
CA GLU A 565 -2.49 33.62 30.25
C GLU A 565 -1.88 34.36 29.05
N VAL A 566 -0.75 33.89 28.52
CA VAL A 566 -0.16 34.33 27.25
C VAL A 566 -0.65 33.40 26.14
N ASP A 567 -1.08 33.95 25.01
CA ASP A 567 -1.52 33.20 23.82
C ASP A 567 -2.52 32.05 24.10
N GLY A 568 -3.39 32.25 25.08
CA GLY A 568 -4.45 31.29 25.45
C GLY A 568 -4.00 30.12 26.32
N ASN A 569 -2.76 30.16 26.85
CA ASN A 569 -2.24 29.11 27.72
C ASN A 569 -2.90 29.10 29.12
N LEU A 570 -3.19 27.90 29.61
CA LEU A 570 -3.86 27.59 30.86
C LEU A 570 -2.90 26.94 31.88
N ARG A 571 -3.33 26.93 33.14
CA ARG A 571 -2.69 26.24 34.26
C ARG A 571 -3.75 25.68 35.21
N ASP A 572 -4.76 25.02 34.65
CA ASP A 572 -5.91 24.50 35.38
C ASP A 572 -5.92 22.97 35.36
N ASP A 573 -6.66 22.34 36.27
CA ASP A 573 -6.82 20.88 36.19
C ASP A 573 -7.49 20.52 34.86
N PRO A 574 -6.88 19.69 33.99
CA PRO A 574 -7.47 19.31 32.71
C PRO A 574 -8.75 18.47 32.91
N MET A 575 -8.99 17.94 34.11
CA MET A 575 -10.17 17.16 34.47
C MET A 575 -10.35 15.92 33.59
N PHE A 576 -9.30 15.11 33.46
CA PHE A 576 -9.38 13.81 32.82
C PHE A 576 -10.44 12.91 33.48
N CYS A 577 -11.09 12.05 32.68
CA CYS A 577 -12.07 11.07 33.15
C CYS A 577 -11.44 10.13 34.19
N ASP A 578 -10.35 9.44 33.83
CA ASP A 578 -9.54 8.60 34.71
C ASP A 578 -8.09 8.48 34.23
N ALA A 579 -7.27 9.49 34.53
CA ALA A 579 -5.85 9.49 34.14
C ALA A 579 -5.06 8.30 34.71
N GLY A 580 -5.44 7.78 35.90
CA GLY A 580 -4.79 6.62 36.51
C GLY A 580 -5.13 5.29 35.83
N GLY A 581 -6.27 5.24 35.13
CA GLY A 581 -6.71 4.14 34.28
C GLY A 581 -6.39 4.32 32.79
N ALA A 582 -5.53 5.30 32.44
CA ALA A 582 -5.19 5.69 31.07
C ALA A 582 -6.37 6.21 30.22
N ASP A 583 -7.43 6.72 30.86
CA ASP A 583 -8.52 7.43 30.18
C ASP A 583 -8.31 8.94 30.26
N PHE A 584 -7.74 9.48 29.18
CA PHE A 584 -7.41 10.90 29.02
C PHE A 584 -8.50 11.70 28.32
N HIS A 585 -9.72 11.16 28.14
CA HIS A 585 -10.85 11.98 27.74
C HIS A 585 -11.15 13.05 28.80
N LEU A 586 -11.71 14.17 28.35
CA LEU A 586 -12.03 15.31 29.20
C LEU A 586 -13.45 15.23 29.76
N ARG A 587 -13.59 15.47 31.06
CA ARG A 587 -14.90 15.64 31.68
C ARG A 587 -15.60 16.88 31.12
N SER A 588 -16.94 16.88 31.11
CA SER A 588 -17.75 17.94 30.49
C SER A 588 -17.52 19.36 30.99
N CYS A 589 -16.92 19.54 32.17
CA CYS A 589 -16.58 20.83 32.77
C CYS A 589 -15.08 21.16 32.71
N SER A 590 -14.29 20.38 31.96
CA SER A 590 -12.88 20.65 31.74
C SER A 590 -12.68 22.04 31.11
N PRO A 591 -11.70 22.82 31.58
CA PRO A 591 -11.35 24.11 30.97
C PRO A 591 -10.85 23.93 29.52
N CYS A 592 -10.26 22.78 29.20
CA CYS A 592 -9.68 22.45 27.90
C CYS A 592 -10.71 22.19 26.78
N LEU A 593 -12.00 22.09 27.11
CA LEU A 593 -13.09 21.91 26.13
C LEU A 593 -13.62 23.23 25.54
N SER A 594 -13.41 24.35 26.23
CA SER A 594 -14.02 25.64 25.89
C SER A 594 -13.11 26.82 26.18
N ALA A 595 -11.79 26.61 26.07
CA ALA A 595 -10.82 27.68 26.20
C ALA A 595 -11.09 28.77 25.15
N GLU A 596 -11.30 30.01 25.61
CA GLU A 596 -11.70 31.11 24.73
C GLU A 596 -10.66 31.34 23.62
N GLY A 597 -11.09 31.25 22.36
CA GLY A 597 -10.23 31.48 21.20
C GLY A 597 -9.35 30.28 20.78
N CYS A 598 -9.29 29.21 21.57
CA CYS A 598 -8.39 28.08 21.34
C CYS A 598 -9.07 26.83 20.77
N GLY A 599 -10.37 26.62 21.04
CA GLY A 599 -11.03 25.34 20.69
C GLY A 599 -10.66 24.23 21.66
N LEU A 600 -10.55 22.98 21.18
CA LEU A 600 -10.15 21.84 21.99
C LEU A 600 -8.64 21.90 22.30
N ILE A 601 -8.27 21.78 23.56
CA ILE A 601 -6.89 21.59 24.02
C ILE A 601 -6.76 20.13 24.47
N GLY A 602 -5.85 19.36 23.86
CA GLY A 602 -5.66 17.94 24.13
C GLY A 602 -6.02 17.02 22.95
N ALA A 603 -5.62 15.75 23.07
CA ALA A 603 -5.82 14.73 22.03
C ALA A 603 -7.23 14.15 21.97
N LEU A 604 -7.92 14.08 23.10
CA LEU A 604 -9.22 13.43 23.24
C LEU A 604 -10.24 14.44 23.74
N ASP A 605 -11.44 14.39 23.18
CA ASP A 605 -12.55 15.27 23.55
C ASP A 605 -13.34 14.68 24.74
N ARG A 606 -14.68 14.68 24.68
CA ARG A 606 -15.53 14.25 25.79
C ARG A 606 -15.68 12.74 25.81
N GLY A 607 -15.38 12.14 26.96
CA GLY A 607 -15.59 10.72 27.28
C GLY A 607 -16.98 10.41 27.81
#